data_AF-A0A1A8NY40-F1
#
_entry.id   AF-A0A1A8NY40-F1
#
_cell.length_a   1.000
_cell.length_b   1.000
_cell.length_c   1.000
_cell.angle_alpha   90.00
_cell.angle_beta   90.00
_cell.angle_gamma   90.00
#
_symmetry.space_group_name_H-M   'P 1'
#
loop_
_entity.id
_entity.type
_entity.pdbx_description
1 polymer ?
#
loop_
_entity_poly.entity_id
_entity_poly.type
_entity_poly.pdbx_seq_one_letter_code
_entity_poly.pdbx_strand_id
1 'polypeptide(L)'
;WREFYPRVLSELVDLQEFCEPDLVELINWIRSRAPAAAVFAGSPQLLGTIKLCSGSVVTSLPIFTDVDLLRRTEDTFQVYAMRSAEDVYKRLTAQKTSYVIIEESICSEVWTQDGCRVKDLLDISNRHVIHSKGERFSLSKHGRFCQEIKMDYSPYTNYFTRVFWNRSYHVYKVNSVLSFQF
;
A
#
# COMPACT_ATOMS: atom_id res chain seq x y z
N TRP A 1 24.75 -27.68 -26.06
CA TRP A 1 24.88 -26.43 -25.26
C TRP A 1 25.40 -25.24 -26.07
N ARG A 2 26.57 -25.31 -26.72
CA ARG A 2 27.07 -24.17 -27.54
C ARG A 2 26.19 -23.80 -28.75
N GLU A 3 25.48 -24.76 -29.32
CA GLU A 3 24.63 -24.53 -30.51
C GLU A 3 23.27 -23.88 -30.19
N PHE A 4 22.78 -24.03 -28.96
CA PHE A 4 21.49 -23.45 -28.52
C PHE A 4 21.66 -22.07 -27.89
N TYR A 5 22.87 -21.76 -27.40
CA TYR A 5 23.20 -20.50 -26.74
C TYR A 5 22.90 -19.24 -27.57
N PRO A 6 23.20 -19.17 -28.88
CA PRO A 6 22.94 -17.97 -29.68
C PRO A 6 21.44 -17.70 -29.85
N ARG A 7 20.65 -18.76 -30.01
CA ARG A 7 19.20 -18.69 -30.22
C ARG A 7 18.46 -18.31 -28.93
N VAL A 8 18.89 -18.87 -27.80
CA VAL A 8 18.37 -18.46 -26.48
C VAL A 8 18.72 -17.01 -26.19
N LEU A 9 19.94 -16.55 -26.49
CA LEU A 9 20.30 -15.14 -26.32
C LEU A 9 19.49 -14.21 -27.23
N SER A 10 19.22 -14.58 -28.48
CA SER A 10 18.36 -13.76 -29.35
C SER A 10 16.92 -13.66 -28.83
N GLU A 11 16.38 -14.75 -28.27
CA GLU A 11 15.04 -14.73 -27.65
C GLU A 11 15.02 -13.90 -26.36
N LEU A 12 16.12 -13.87 -25.59
CA LEU A 12 16.27 -13.03 -24.40
C LEU A 12 16.45 -11.53 -24.74
N VAL A 13 17.01 -11.19 -25.90
CA VAL A 13 17.15 -9.80 -26.37
C VAL A 13 15.78 -9.19 -26.71
N ASP A 14 14.85 -10.00 -27.20
CA ASP A 14 13.48 -9.58 -27.52
C ASP A 14 12.55 -9.53 -26.29
N LEU A 15 12.99 -10.04 -25.14
CA LEU A 15 12.30 -9.78 -23.88
C LEU A 15 12.57 -8.34 -23.49
N GLN A 16 11.66 -7.44 -23.90
CA GLN A 16 11.59 -6.11 -23.35
C GLN A 16 11.53 -6.25 -21.81
N GLU A 17 12.60 -5.87 -21.14
CA GLU A 17 12.62 -5.82 -19.68
C GLU A 17 11.46 -4.93 -19.25
N PHE A 18 10.46 -5.52 -18.59
CA PHE A 18 9.33 -4.79 -18.06
C PHE A 18 9.84 -3.89 -16.93
N CYS A 19 10.18 -2.66 -17.30
CA CYS A 19 10.74 -1.67 -16.41
C CYS A 19 9.67 -0.61 -16.16
N GLU A 20 8.94 -0.74 -15.05
CA GLU A 20 7.97 0.26 -14.64
C GLU A 20 8.74 1.46 -14.03
N PRO A 21 8.76 2.63 -14.70
CA PRO A 21 9.63 3.75 -14.30
C PRO A 21 9.29 4.29 -12.91
N ASP A 22 7.99 4.32 -12.57
CA ASP A 22 7.51 4.79 -11.27
C ASP A 22 7.97 3.89 -10.12
N LEU A 23 8.02 2.56 -10.35
CA LEU A 23 8.50 1.59 -9.37
C LEU A 23 10.02 1.68 -9.19
N VAL A 24 10.76 1.86 -10.29
CA VAL A 24 12.21 2.07 -10.25
C VAL A 24 12.56 3.34 -9.48
N GLU A 25 11.83 4.44 -9.71
CA GLU A 25 12.00 5.68 -8.97
C GLU A 25 11.75 5.48 -7.46
N LEU A 26 10.66 4.80 -7.10
CA LEU A 26 10.35 4.46 -5.70
C LEU A 26 11.49 3.64 -5.06
N ILE A 27 11.97 2.59 -5.73
CA ILE A 27 13.05 1.74 -5.22
C ILE A 27 14.34 2.54 -5.04
N ASN A 28 14.67 3.41 -5.99
CA ASN A 28 15.85 4.28 -5.90
C ASN A 28 15.73 5.28 -4.74
N TRP A 29 14.53 5.83 -4.51
CA TRP A 29 14.27 6.67 -3.36
C TRP A 29 14.44 5.90 -2.04
N ILE A 30 13.87 4.69 -1.93
CA ILE A 30 14.02 3.83 -0.74
C ILE A 30 15.52 3.59 -0.46
N ARG A 31 16.29 3.19 -1.47
CA ARG A 31 17.72 2.89 -1.32
C ARG A 31 18.57 4.08 -0.91
N SER A 32 18.20 5.29 -1.34
CA SER A 32 19.02 6.49 -1.14
C SER A 32 18.60 7.33 0.06
N ARG A 33 17.33 7.29 0.46
CA ARG A 33 16.75 8.18 1.47
C ARG A 33 16.19 7.46 2.69
N ALA A 34 15.76 6.21 2.57
CA ALA A 34 15.14 5.52 3.70
C ALA A 34 16.20 4.99 4.69
N PRO A 35 15.96 5.09 6.00
CA PRO A 35 16.80 4.47 7.01
C PRO A 35 16.89 2.95 6.83
N ALA A 36 18.04 2.35 7.10
CA ALA A 36 18.22 0.89 6.98
C ALA A 36 17.29 0.08 7.90
N ALA A 37 16.89 0.64 9.05
CA ALA A 37 15.97 0.02 10.00
C ALA A 37 14.48 0.34 9.70
N ALA A 38 14.18 0.99 8.57
CA ALA A 38 12.82 1.35 8.20
C ALA A 38 11.98 0.10 7.88
N VAL A 39 10.74 0.11 8.38
CA VAL A 39 9.73 -0.92 8.09
C VAL A 39 8.68 -0.35 7.15
N PHE A 40 8.49 -0.99 6.00
CA PHE A 40 7.53 -0.57 4.98
C PHE A 40 6.22 -1.38 5.04
N ALA A 41 5.10 -0.68 4.91
CA ALA A 41 3.77 -1.24 4.71
C ALA A 41 3.20 -0.81 3.35
N GLY A 42 2.43 -1.68 2.72
CA GLY A 42 1.88 -1.51 1.37
C GLY A 42 1.22 -2.81 0.91
N SER A 43 0.88 -2.94 -0.38
CA SER A 43 0.40 -4.23 -0.89
C SER A 43 1.49 -5.30 -0.81
N PRO A 44 1.15 -6.56 -0.50
CA PRO A 44 2.11 -7.66 -0.44
C PRO A 44 2.91 -7.83 -1.73
N GLN A 45 2.29 -7.59 -2.88
CA GLN A 45 2.93 -7.67 -4.19
C GLN A 45 4.05 -6.64 -4.30
N LEU A 46 3.75 -5.37 -4.01
CA LEU A 46 4.74 -4.29 -4.02
C LEU A 46 5.85 -4.53 -2.98
N LEU A 47 5.48 -4.95 -1.78
CA LEU A 47 6.43 -5.22 -0.70
C LEU A 47 7.39 -6.37 -1.05
N GLY A 48 6.94 -7.37 -1.80
CA GLY A 48 7.82 -8.42 -2.33
C GLY A 48 8.94 -7.84 -3.19
N THR A 49 8.60 -6.96 -4.13
CA THR A 49 9.58 -6.25 -4.98
C THR A 49 10.50 -5.37 -4.14
N ILE A 50 9.96 -4.57 -3.21
CA ILE A 50 10.77 -3.71 -2.33
C ILE A 50 11.76 -4.55 -1.53
N LYS A 51 11.33 -5.69 -0.98
CA LYS A 51 12.19 -6.57 -0.21
C LYS A 51 13.37 -7.07 -1.05
N LEU A 52 13.10 -7.54 -2.27
CA LEU A 52 14.11 -8.10 -3.17
C LEU A 52 15.07 -7.04 -3.74
N CYS A 53 14.55 -5.89 -4.16
CA CYS A 53 15.33 -4.87 -4.87
C CYS A 53 16.04 -3.87 -3.95
N SER A 54 15.56 -3.68 -2.73
CA SER A 54 16.14 -2.71 -1.76
C SER A 54 16.68 -3.36 -0.48
N GLY A 55 16.32 -4.61 -0.17
CA GLY A 55 16.69 -5.28 1.09
C GLY A 55 15.89 -4.84 2.31
N SER A 56 15.04 -3.82 2.18
CA SER A 56 14.28 -3.18 3.27
C SER A 56 13.41 -4.17 4.05
N VAL A 57 13.08 -3.83 5.31
CA VAL A 57 12.14 -4.61 6.12
C VAL A 57 10.72 -4.27 5.69
N VAL A 58 9.87 -5.29 5.53
CA VAL A 58 8.49 -5.15 5.09
C VAL A 58 7.53 -5.81 6.08
N THR A 59 6.32 -5.29 6.20
CA THR A 59 5.30 -5.77 7.14
C THR A 59 4.65 -7.08 6.72
N SER A 60 4.45 -7.28 5.42
CA SER A 60 3.87 -8.48 4.83
C SER A 60 4.57 -8.88 3.54
N LEU A 61 4.42 -10.16 3.19
CA LEU A 61 4.86 -10.78 1.95
C LEU A 61 3.65 -11.51 1.33
N PRO A 62 3.66 -11.83 0.02
CA PRO A 62 2.53 -12.45 -0.66
C PRO A 62 2.39 -13.94 -0.31
N ILE A 63 2.15 -14.24 0.96
CA ILE A 63 1.95 -15.58 1.53
C ILE A 63 0.47 -15.69 1.92
N PHE A 64 -0.29 -16.49 1.17
CA PHE A 64 -1.74 -16.59 1.33
C PHE A 64 -2.20 -17.86 2.06
N THR A 65 -1.26 -18.70 2.51
CA THR A 65 -1.56 -19.99 3.15
C THR A 65 -1.80 -19.88 4.65
N ASP A 66 -1.42 -18.77 5.28
CA ASP A 66 -1.49 -18.56 6.72
C ASP A 66 -2.50 -17.45 7.06
N VAL A 67 -3.50 -17.79 7.87
CA VAL A 67 -4.61 -16.90 8.22
C VAL A 67 -4.16 -15.69 9.04
N ASP A 68 -3.17 -15.85 9.91
CA ASP A 68 -2.69 -14.75 10.75
C ASP A 68 -1.86 -13.77 9.93
N LEU A 69 -1.09 -14.26 8.94
CA LEU A 69 -0.43 -13.40 7.95
C LEU A 69 -1.43 -12.66 7.05
N LEU A 70 -2.54 -13.30 6.68
CA LEU A 70 -3.62 -12.66 5.94
C LEU A 70 -4.29 -11.55 6.76
N ARG A 71 -4.59 -11.79 8.04
CA ARG A 71 -5.15 -10.76 8.94
C ARG A 71 -4.21 -9.56 9.10
N ARG A 72 -2.91 -9.82 9.28
CA ARG A 72 -1.91 -8.75 9.34
C ARG A 72 -1.85 -7.96 8.03
N THR A 73 -2.02 -8.63 6.89
CA THR A 73 -2.09 -7.98 5.59
C THR A 73 -3.34 -7.12 5.46
N GLU A 74 -4.50 -7.62 5.90
CA GLU A 74 -5.77 -6.88 5.91
C GLU A 74 -5.68 -5.57 6.71
N ASP A 75 -4.97 -5.57 7.84
CA ASP A 75 -4.69 -4.37 8.64
C ASP A 75 -3.97 -3.28 7.84
N THR A 76 -2.98 -3.65 7.03
CA THR A 76 -2.26 -2.71 6.15
C THR A 76 -3.17 -2.20 5.03
N PHE A 77 -4.05 -3.05 4.49
CA PHE A 77 -5.01 -2.67 3.47
C PHE A 77 -6.10 -1.69 3.97
N GLN A 78 -6.26 -1.51 5.29
CA GLN A 78 -7.22 -0.54 5.84
C GLN A 78 -6.93 0.91 5.40
N VAL A 79 -5.74 1.21 4.86
CA VAL A 79 -5.46 2.51 4.20
C VAL A 79 -6.39 2.80 3.02
N TYR A 80 -7.00 1.78 2.40
CA TYR A 80 -7.93 1.94 1.27
C TYR A 80 -9.42 1.97 1.70
N ALA A 81 -9.69 1.72 2.99
CA ALA A 81 -11.04 1.69 3.54
C ALA A 81 -11.53 3.08 3.97
N MET A 82 -12.84 3.18 4.22
CA MET A 82 -13.46 4.37 4.83
C MET A 82 -13.19 4.46 6.35
N ARG A 83 -11.94 4.74 6.75
CA ARG A 83 -11.48 4.77 8.15
C ARG A 83 -10.93 6.14 8.54
N SER A 84 -10.95 6.43 9.84
CA SER A 84 -10.31 7.61 10.41
C SER A 84 -8.77 7.51 10.35
N ALA A 85 -8.09 8.65 10.34
CA ALA A 85 -6.62 8.68 10.38
C ALA A 85 -6.05 8.01 11.64
N GLU A 86 -6.73 8.17 12.78
CA GLU A 86 -6.32 7.58 14.07
C GLU A 86 -6.38 6.04 14.04
N ASP A 87 -7.45 5.46 13.48
CA ASP A 87 -7.60 4.00 13.39
C ASP A 87 -6.52 3.38 12.51
N VAL A 88 -6.26 3.99 11.35
CA VAL A 88 -5.20 3.53 10.43
C VAL A 88 -3.83 3.67 11.09
N TYR A 89 -3.58 4.79 11.78
CA TYR A 89 -2.35 5.01 12.52
C TYR A 89 -2.10 3.93 13.59
N LYS A 90 -3.12 3.59 14.39
CA LYS A 90 -3.03 2.53 15.41
C LYS A 90 -2.64 1.19 14.81
N ARG A 91 -3.26 0.80 13.69
CA ARG A 91 -2.95 -0.48 13.00
C ARG A 91 -1.52 -0.51 12.47
N LEU A 92 -1.08 0.54 11.79
CA LEU A 92 0.27 0.63 11.25
C LEU A 92 1.32 0.64 12.38
N THR A 93 1.04 1.33 13.48
CA THR A 93 1.94 1.38 14.64
C THR A 93 2.01 0.04 15.36
N ALA A 94 0.90 -0.71 15.46
CA ALA A 94 0.89 -2.06 16.02
C ALA A 94 1.81 -3.02 15.24
N GLN A 95 2.01 -2.78 13.94
CA GLN A 95 2.94 -3.53 13.09
C GLN A 95 4.36 -2.96 13.05
N LYS A 96 4.64 -1.91 13.84
CA LYS A 96 5.91 -1.17 13.87
C LYS A 96 6.29 -0.57 12.51
N THR A 97 5.29 -0.19 11.71
CA THR A 97 5.49 0.43 10.40
C THR A 97 6.13 1.81 10.55
N SER A 98 7.19 2.05 9.79
CA SER A 98 7.85 3.36 9.68
C SER A 98 7.33 4.17 8.50
N TYR A 99 7.06 3.50 7.38
CA TYR A 99 6.56 4.11 6.15
C TYR A 99 5.41 3.28 5.58
N VAL A 100 4.37 3.95 5.11
CA VAL A 100 3.25 3.32 4.39
C VAL A 100 3.23 3.82 2.95
N ILE A 101 3.08 2.89 2.02
CA ILE A 101 3.05 3.14 0.58
C ILE A 101 1.62 2.89 0.11
N ILE A 102 1.03 3.92 -0.48
CA ILE A 102 -0.32 3.90 -1.04
C ILE A 102 -0.20 3.88 -2.56
N GLU A 103 -0.84 2.90 -3.18
CA GLU A 103 -0.86 2.71 -4.63
C GLU A 103 -2.08 3.39 -5.25
N GLU A 104 -1.84 4.18 -6.29
CA GLU A 104 -2.90 4.90 -7.00
C GLU A 104 -3.83 3.95 -7.74
N SER A 105 -3.28 2.85 -8.26
CA SER A 105 -4.02 1.78 -8.95
C SER A 105 -5.12 1.17 -8.08
N ILE A 106 -4.91 1.07 -6.76
CA ILE A 106 -5.88 0.54 -5.79
C ILE A 106 -6.78 1.66 -5.26
N CYS A 107 -6.21 2.80 -4.89
CA CYS A 107 -6.97 3.90 -4.29
C CYS A 107 -8.02 4.48 -5.26
N SER A 108 -7.59 4.73 -6.49
CA SER A 108 -8.39 5.37 -7.54
C SER A 108 -9.00 4.37 -8.51
N GLU A 109 -9.09 3.09 -8.14
CA GLU A 109 -9.64 2.03 -8.99
C GLU A 109 -11.09 2.32 -9.42
N VAL A 110 -11.34 2.58 -10.71
CA VAL A 110 -12.67 2.95 -11.25
C VAL A 110 -13.37 1.79 -11.97
N TRP A 111 -12.91 0.55 -11.84
CA TRP A 111 -13.50 -0.59 -12.57
C TRP A 111 -15.02 -0.68 -12.39
N THR A 112 -15.71 -1.03 -13.48
CA THR A 112 -17.17 -1.06 -13.63
C THR A 112 -17.89 -2.14 -12.83
N GLN A 113 -17.16 -3.06 -12.20
CA GLN A 113 -17.74 -4.07 -11.30
C GLN A 113 -17.68 -3.59 -9.84
N ASP A 114 -18.68 -2.81 -9.46
CA ASP A 114 -18.88 -2.43 -8.06
C ASP A 114 -19.08 -3.69 -7.19
N GLY A 115 -18.36 -3.77 -6.06
CA GLY A 115 -18.47 -4.86 -5.08
C GLY A 115 -17.34 -5.89 -5.10
N CYS A 116 -16.53 -5.94 -6.17
CA CYS A 116 -15.40 -6.87 -6.28
C CYS A 116 -14.02 -6.22 -6.05
N ARG A 117 -13.95 -4.89 -6.00
CA ARG A 117 -12.70 -4.15 -5.78
C ARG A 117 -12.22 -4.34 -4.35
N VAL A 118 -10.90 -4.31 -4.15
CA VAL A 118 -10.29 -4.41 -2.80
C VAL A 118 -10.94 -3.43 -1.82
N LYS A 119 -11.12 -2.18 -2.26
CA LYS A 119 -11.74 -1.13 -1.44
C LYS A 119 -13.21 -1.39 -1.08
N ASP A 120 -13.98 -2.02 -1.96
CA ASP A 120 -15.37 -2.38 -1.69
C ASP A 120 -15.45 -3.55 -0.70
N LEU A 121 -14.61 -4.57 -0.90
CA LEU A 121 -14.53 -5.73 -0.01
C LEU A 121 -14.16 -5.30 1.41
N LEU A 122 -13.22 -4.36 1.55
CA LEU A 122 -12.86 -3.78 2.85
C LEU A 122 -14.03 -3.01 3.46
N ASP A 123 -14.76 -2.21 2.69
CA ASP A 123 -15.89 -1.45 3.23
C ASP A 123 -17.05 -2.35 3.66
N ILE A 124 -17.29 -3.45 2.93
CA ILE A 124 -18.29 -4.47 3.29
C ILE A 124 -17.84 -5.21 4.56
N SER A 125 -16.59 -5.69 4.61
CA SER A 125 -16.01 -6.38 5.78
C SER A 125 -16.09 -5.50 7.03
N ASN A 126 -15.78 -4.21 6.88
CA ASN A 126 -15.83 -3.23 7.96
C ASN A 126 -17.25 -2.73 8.30
N ARG A 127 -18.28 -3.17 7.57
CA ARG A 127 -19.67 -2.68 7.69
C ARG A 127 -19.82 -1.17 7.43
N HIS A 128 -18.92 -0.58 6.68
CA HIS A 128 -19.03 0.81 6.22
C HIS A 128 -20.07 0.94 5.12
N VAL A 129 -20.28 -0.12 4.34
CA VAL A 129 -21.27 -0.17 3.27
C VAL A 129 -22.16 -1.38 3.46
N ILE A 130 -23.48 -1.17 3.37
CA ILE A 130 -24.48 -2.23 3.38
C ILE A 130 -25.25 -2.19 2.06
N HIS A 131 -25.37 -3.36 1.42
CA HIS A 131 -26.25 -3.56 0.28
C HIS A 131 -27.60 -4.08 0.79
N SER A 132 -28.66 -3.30 0.61
CA SER A 132 -30.02 -3.72 0.96
C SER A 132 -30.95 -3.41 -0.20
N LYS A 133 -31.67 -4.43 -0.70
CA LYS A 133 -32.66 -4.31 -1.78
C LYS A 133 -32.15 -3.61 -3.06
N GLY A 134 -30.87 -3.77 -3.39
CA GLY A 134 -30.25 -3.14 -4.57
C GLY A 134 -29.76 -1.70 -4.34
N GLU A 135 -29.97 -1.13 -3.15
CA GLU A 135 -29.47 0.19 -2.77
C GLU A 135 -28.20 0.07 -1.91
N ARG A 136 -27.24 0.97 -2.16
CA ARG A 136 -25.95 1.04 -1.45
C ARG A 136 -26.02 2.13 -0.39
N PHE A 137 -25.96 1.74 0.88
CA PHE A 137 -25.94 2.67 2.01
C PHE A 137 -24.54 2.78 2.58
N SER A 138 -23.99 4.01 2.63
CA SER A 138 -22.74 4.31 3.33
C SER A 138 -23.05 4.72 4.77
N LEU A 139 -22.51 3.97 5.73
CA LEU A 139 -22.63 4.21 7.16
C LEU A 139 -21.38 4.85 7.77
N SER A 140 -20.28 4.88 7.02
CA SER A 140 -19.05 5.53 7.50
C SER A 140 -19.22 7.05 7.60
N LYS A 141 -18.69 7.62 8.69
CA LYS A 141 -18.55 9.08 8.88
C LYS A 141 -17.32 9.66 8.17
N HIS A 142 -16.40 8.79 7.73
CA HIS A 142 -15.14 9.15 7.10
C HIS A 142 -15.16 8.78 5.62
N GLY A 143 -14.55 9.60 4.78
CA GLY A 143 -14.23 9.21 3.42
C GLY A 143 -13.09 8.18 3.39
N ARG A 144 -12.64 7.86 2.17
CA ARG A 144 -11.55 6.89 2.00
C ARG A 144 -10.23 7.49 2.45
N PHE A 145 -9.55 6.80 3.36
CA PHE A 145 -8.28 7.27 3.91
C PHE A 145 -7.26 7.62 2.81
N CYS A 146 -7.07 6.74 1.81
CA CYS A 146 -6.11 6.95 0.72
C CYS A 146 -6.38 8.20 -0.13
N GLN A 147 -7.62 8.70 -0.15
CA GLN A 147 -7.99 9.95 -0.83
C GLN A 147 -7.84 11.14 0.12
N GLU A 148 -8.33 11.01 1.35
CA GLU A 148 -8.31 12.10 2.34
C GLU A 148 -6.89 12.47 2.78
N ILE A 149 -5.97 11.50 2.91
CA ILE A 149 -4.58 11.78 3.31
C ILE A 149 -3.84 12.69 2.31
N LYS A 150 -4.26 12.71 1.04
CA LYS A 150 -3.66 13.57 0.01
C LYS A 150 -3.99 15.05 0.19
N MET A 151 -5.06 15.36 0.94
CA MET A 151 -5.54 16.71 1.17
C MET A 151 -4.74 17.44 2.28
N ASP A 152 -3.86 16.73 2.99
CA ASP A 152 -2.86 17.28 3.91
C ASP A 152 -3.45 18.21 5.00
N TYR A 153 -4.58 17.79 5.60
CA TYR A 153 -5.28 18.52 6.65
C TYR A 153 -5.30 17.75 7.98
N SER A 154 -5.58 18.45 9.09
CA SER A 154 -5.72 17.82 10.41
C SER A 154 -6.94 16.87 10.44
N PRO A 155 -6.82 15.64 10.97
CA PRO A 155 -5.72 15.12 11.80
C PRO A 155 -4.65 14.32 11.05
N TYR A 156 -4.72 14.22 9.72
CA TYR A 156 -3.80 13.37 8.93
C TYR A 156 -2.34 13.78 9.07
N THR A 157 -2.06 15.09 9.02
CA THR A 157 -0.72 15.67 9.18
C THR A 157 -0.07 15.36 10.53
N ASN A 158 -0.87 15.16 11.57
CA ASN A 158 -0.37 14.80 12.89
C ASN A 158 0.21 13.38 12.92
N TYR A 159 -0.43 12.46 12.18
CA TYR A 159 -0.07 11.04 12.16
C TYR A 159 0.87 10.67 11.01
N PHE A 160 0.81 11.39 9.90
CA PHE A 160 1.48 11.03 8.65
C PHE A 160 2.15 12.24 8.01
N THR A 161 3.36 12.04 7.50
CA THR A 161 4.09 13.04 6.72
C THR A 161 4.40 12.48 5.34
N ARG A 162 3.95 13.12 4.26
CA ARG A 162 4.29 12.69 2.90
C ARG A 162 5.77 12.95 2.62
N VAL A 163 6.52 11.91 2.23
CA VAL A 163 7.99 11.98 2.03
C VAL A 163 8.43 11.66 0.61
N PHE A 164 7.58 10.98 -0.17
CA PHE A 164 7.79 10.71 -1.58
C PHE A 164 6.43 10.58 -2.26
N TRP A 165 6.36 11.00 -3.52
CA TRP A 165 5.21 10.73 -4.37
C TRP A 165 5.62 10.77 -5.84
N ASN A 166 5.00 9.91 -6.64
CA ASN A 166 4.99 10.00 -8.08
C ASN A 166 3.58 9.68 -8.59
N ARG A 167 3.44 9.36 -9.88
CA ARG A 167 2.13 9.08 -10.49
C ARG A 167 1.45 7.85 -9.89
N SER A 168 2.22 6.84 -9.50
CA SER A 168 1.68 5.53 -9.09
C SER A 168 1.75 5.28 -7.58
N TYR A 169 2.70 5.90 -6.88
CA TYR A 169 3.00 5.62 -5.48
C TYR A 169 3.07 6.89 -4.64
N HIS A 170 2.44 6.86 -3.47
CA HIS A 170 2.56 7.88 -2.45
C HIS A 170 3.10 7.26 -1.15
N VAL A 171 4.22 7.78 -0.65
CA VAL A 171 4.87 7.27 0.56
C VAL A 171 4.68 8.28 1.69
N TYR A 172 4.14 7.79 2.79
CA TYR A 172 3.93 8.55 4.01
C TYR A 172 4.75 7.94 5.14
N LYS A 173 5.54 8.78 5.81
CA LYS A 173 6.18 8.45 7.07
C LYS A 173 5.12 8.43 8.17
N VAL A 174 5.08 7.35 8.95
CA VAL A 174 4.26 7.24 10.15
C VAL A 174 4.98 8.00 11.26
N ASN A 175 4.36 9.08 11.73
CA ASN A 175 4.97 9.92 12.76
C ASN A 175 5.01 9.14 14.08
N SER A 176 6.15 9.12 14.76
CA SER A 176 6.17 8.74 16.16
C SER A 176 5.41 9.82 16.92
N VAL A 177 4.24 9.51 17.47
CA VAL A 177 3.57 10.42 18.40
C VAL A 177 4.52 10.55 19.59
N LEU A 178 5.31 11.63 19.62
CA LEU A 178 5.72 12.23 20.87
C LEU A 178 4.40 12.52 21.56
N SER A 179 4.16 11.83 22.68
CA SER A 179 3.05 12.02 23.60
C SER A 179 2.49 13.43 23.46
N PHE A 180 1.24 13.55 23.00
CA PHE A 180 0.51 14.80 23.16
C PHE A 180 0.48 15.07 24.66
N GLN A 181 1.41 15.90 25.15
CA GLN A 181 1.30 16.52 26.44
C GLN A 181 0.16 17.53 26.33
N PHE A 182 -1.00 17.13 26.83
CA PHE A 182 -2.00 18.03 27.38
C PHE A 182 -2.41 17.47 28.73
#